data_AF-A0AAE4NUT1-F1
#
_entry.id   AF-A0AAE4NUT1-F1
#
_cell.length_a   1.000
_cell.length_b   1.000
_cell.length_c   1.000
_cell.angle_alpha   90.00
_cell.angle_beta   90.00
_cell.angle_gamma   90.00
#
_symmetry.space_group_name_H-M   'P 1'
#
loop_
_entity.id
_entity.type
_entity.pdbx_description
1 polymer ?
#
loop_
_entity_poly.entity_id
_entity_poly.type
_entity_poly.pdbx_seq_one_letter_code
_entity_poly.pdbx_strand_id
1 'polypeptide(L)'
;MKRGAGNTTSSPRDKLVEIIRCRGHGNVRATHRSTLEFTREDYLTPRGDCIICVSADKGINDLSEEFKRALKEGRKLLIRIKVGDLVEEITAEGSPGLILDHPHSMVVRKSDYIDARTLAIRASKAAKDIDRRIIEKLRNPESEALVELIIVDSDP
;
A
#
# COMPACT_ATOMS: atom_id res chain seq x y z
N MET A 1 -14.60 -51.44 8.96
CA MET A 1 -13.83 -50.74 10.02
C MET A 1 -12.37 -50.80 9.60
N LYS A 2 -11.56 -49.76 9.36
CA LYS A 2 -11.46 -48.34 9.77
C LYS A 2 -10.94 -47.52 8.53
N ARG A 3 -11.45 -46.33 8.19
CA ARG A 3 -10.86 -44.97 8.47
C ARG A 3 -9.33 -45.00 8.64
N GLY A 4 -8.47 -44.20 8.01
CA GLY A 4 -8.55 -42.97 7.21
C GLY A 4 -7.13 -42.35 7.18
N ALA A 5 -7.02 -41.08 6.78
CA ALA A 5 -5.83 -40.22 6.62
C ALA A 5 -5.10 -40.44 5.27
N GLY A 6 -5.23 -39.60 4.24
CA GLY A 6 -5.47 -38.15 4.26
C GLY A 6 -4.15 -37.42 4.45
N ASN A 7 -3.33 -37.37 3.38
CA ASN A 7 -2.18 -36.48 3.33
C ASN A 7 -2.52 -35.36 2.33
N THR A 8 -3.30 -34.39 2.80
CA THR A 8 -3.42 -33.10 2.13
C THR A 8 -2.14 -32.33 2.43
N THR A 9 -1.13 -32.49 1.58
CA THR A 9 -0.04 -31.53 1.47
C THR A 9 -0.66 -30.22 1.02
N SER A 10 -0.96 -29.33 1.96
CA SER A 10 -1.25 -27.93 1.63
C SER A 10 0.00 -27.37 0.98
N SER A 11 -0.07 -27.10 -0.33
CA SER A 11 0.97 -26.31 -0.98
C SER A 11 1.09 -24.96 -0.26
N PRO A 12 2.29 -24.37 -0.17
CA PRO A 12 2.38 -22.99 0.28
C PRO A 12 1.50 -22.17 -0.68
N ARG A 13 0.49 -21.49 -0.16
CA ARG A 13 -0.27 -20.54 -0.98
C ARG A 13 0.73 -19.48 -1.40
N ASP A 14 0.86 -19.26 -2.72
CA ASP A 14 1.72 -18.22 -3.23
C ASP A 14 1.33 -16.89 -2.59
N LYS A 15 2.31 -16.27 -1.94
CA LYS A 15 2.11 -15.00 -1.24
C LYS A 15 1.73 -13.95 -2.27
N LEU A 16 0.53 -13.36 -2.16
CA LEU A 16 0.10 -12.28 -3.06
C LEU A 16 0.87 -11.01 -2.72
N VAL A 17 1.75 -10.59 -3.63
CA VAL A 17 2.63 -9.43 -3.47
C VAL A 17 2.58 -8.55 -4.71
N GLU A 18 2.42 -7.25 -4.50
CA GLU A 18 2.58 -6.23 -5.54
C GLU A 18 3.76 -5.32 -5.18
N ILE A 19 4.59 -5.04 -6.19
CA ILE A 19 5.73 -4.14 -6.06
C ILE A 19 5.45 -2.89 -6.87
N ILE A 20 5.63 -1.73 -6.24
CA ILE A 20 5.47 -0.41 -6.85
C ILE A 20 6.78 0.35 -6.66
N ARG A 21 7.28 0.96 -7.73
CA ARG A 21 8.45 1.83 -7.72
C ARG A 21 7.99 3.26 -7.90
N CYS A 22 8.47 4.16 -7.06
CA CYS A 22 8.17 5.58 -7.13
C CYS A 22 9.39 6.41 -6.69
N ARG A 23 9.29 7.73 -6.78
CA ARG A 23 10.38 8.64 -6.41
C ARG A 23 9.93 9.74 -5.47
N GLY A 24 10.90 10.36 -4.81
CA GLY A 24 10.72 11.55 -4.00
C GLY A 24 10.32 12.77 -4.81
N HIS A 25 9.98 13.86 -4.12
CA HIS A 25 9.71 15.16 -4.72
C HIS A 25 9.97 16.28 -3.70
N GLY A 26 10.46 17.44 -4.15
CA GLY A 26 10.80 18.58 -3.28
C GLY A 26 9.66 19.10 -2.38
N ASN A 27 8.41 18.81 -2.77
CA ASN A 27 7.21 19.19 -2.03
C ASN A 27 6.67 18.10 -1.08
N VAL A 28 7.36 16.97 -0.90
CA VAL A 28 6.94 15.92 0.04
C VAL A 28 6.99 16.47 1.48
N ARG A 29 5.81 16.53 2.10
CA ARG A 29 5.62 17.00 3.49
C ARG A 29 5.19 15.87 4.42
N ALA A 30 4.32 15.00 3.93
CA ALA A 30 3.79 13.86 4.69
C ALA A 30 3.28 14.27 6.08
N THR A 31 2.33 15.21 6.12
CA THR A 31 1.75 15.75 7.37
C THR A 31 0.28 15.41 7.55
N HIS A 32 -0.36 14.81 6.55
CA HIS A 32 -1.77 14.45 6.65
C HIS A 32 -2.01 13.41 7.75
N ARG A 33 -3.04 13.63 8.57
CA ARG A 33 -3.27 12.88 9.82
C ARG A 33 -4.01 11.56 9.65
N SER A 34 -4.70 11.38 8.53
CA SER A 34 -5.62 10.24 8.32
C SER A 34 -5.38 9.47 7.03
N THR A 35 -4.49 9.93 6.16
CA THR A 35 -4.22 9.26 4.88
C THR A 35 -2.74 9.31 4.52
N LEU A 36 -2.36 8.37 3.65
CA LEU A 36 -1.09 8.30 2.96
C LEU A 36 -1.37 7.96 1.50
N GLU A 37 -0.63 8.56 0.56
CA GLU A 37 -0.87 8.40 -0.87
C GLU A 37 0.42 8.17 -1.65
N PHE A 38 0.32 7.27 -2.64
CA PHE A 38 1.27 7.06 -3.72
C PHE A 38 0.58 7.44 -5.04
N THR A 39 1.28 8.12 -5.94
CA THR A 39 0.66 8.57 -7.20
C THR A 39 1.56 8.36 -8.41
N ARG A 40 0.95 8.01 -9.54
CA ARG A 40 1.60 8.00 -10.87
C ARG A 40 1.89 9.40 -11.40
N GLU A 41 1.21 10.43 -10.89
CA GLU A 41 1.48 11.82 -11.26
C GLU A 41 2.95 12.16 -10.98
N ASP A 42 3.57 12.96 -11.84
CA ASP A 42 4.99 13.34 -11.71
C ASP A 42 5.21 14.66 -10.96
N TYR A 43 4.14 15.34 -10.61
CA TYR A 43 4.14 16.60 -9.89
C TYR A 43 3.45 16.48 -8.53
N LEU A 44 3.89 17.30 -7.58
CA LEU A 44 3.27 17.42 -6.26
C LEU A 44 3.23 18.89 -5.83
N THR A 45 2.05 19.38 -5.45
CA THR A 45 1.91 20.73 -4.88
C THR A 45 2.14 20.70 -3.36
N PRO A 46 2.50 21.84 -2.72
CA PRO A 46 2.66 21.91 -1.27
C PRO A 46 1.39 21.60 -0.45
N ARG A 47 0.21 21.57 -1.10
CA ARG A 47 -1.08 21.21 -0.48
C ARG A 47 -1.30 19.70 -0.41
N GLY A 48 -0.61 18.91 -1.25
CA GLY A 48 -0.72 17.44 -1.30
C GLY A 48 0.02 16.77 -0.14
N ASP A 49 -0.37 17.07 1.10
CA ASP A 49 0.39 16.69 2.28
C ASP A 49 0.21 15.23 2.74
N CYS A 50 -0.65 14.47 2.05
CA CYS A 50 -0.77 13.01 2.18
C CYS A 50 0.15 12.23 1.24
N ILE A 51 0.65 12.84 0.16
CA ILE A 51 1.47 12.18 -0.84
C ILE A 51 2.90 12.03 -0.30
N ILE A 52 3.44 10.81 -0.36
CA ILE A 52 4.80 10.51 0.09
C ILE A 52 5.77 10.20 -1.05
N CYS A 53 5.29 9.74 -2.20
CA CYS A 53 6.09 9.60 -3.42
C CYS A 53 5.23 9.79 -4.68
N VAL A 54 5.90 10.18 -5.76
CA VAL A 54 5.33 10.52 -7.08
C VAL A 54 5.92 9.61 -8.17
N SER A 55 5.43 9.74 -9.39
CA SER A 55 5.86 8.95 -10.56
C SER A 55 5.87 7.45 -10.30
N ALA A 56 4.87 6.95 -9.59
CA ALA A 56 4.68 5.53 -9.39
C ALA A 56 4.53 4.80 -10.73
N ASP A 57 5.16 3.63 -10.87
CA ASP A 57 5.06 2.79 -12.07
C ASP A 57 3.70 2.07 -12.19
N LYS A 58 2.94 2.02 -11.09
CA LYS A 58 1.60 1.46 -10.99
C LYS A 58 0.63 2.43 -10.30
N GLY A 59 -0.62 2.42 -10.75
CA GLY A 59 -1.80 2.88 -10.01
C GLY A 59 -2.61 1.68 -9.53
N ILE A 60 -3.82 1.91 -9.01
CA ILE A 60 -4.69 0.81 -8.55
C ILE A 60 -5.06 -0.12 -9.70
N ASN A 61 -5.32 0.45 -10.89
CA ASN A 61 -5.81 -0.32 -12.03
C ASN A 61 -4.76 -1.31 -12.56
N ASP A 62 -3.48 -1.07 -12.27
CA ASP A 62 -2.36 -1.91 -12.69
C ASP A 62 -2.09 -3.09 -11.72
N LEU A 63 -2.75 -3.13 -10.56
CA LEU A 63 -2.63 -4.24 -9.62
C LEU A 63 -3.33 -5.48 -10.20
N SER A 64 -2.75 -6.66 -9.96
CA SER A 64 -3.32 -7.93 -10.41
C SER A 64 -4.73 -8.15 -9.87
N GLU A 65 -5.57 -8.81 -10.68
CA GLU A 65 -6.95 -9.11 -10.30
C GLU A 65 -7.04 -9.96 -9.03
N GLU A 66 -6.10 -10.90 -8.84
CA GLU A 66 -6.04 -11.72 -7.62
C GLU A 66 -5.76 -10.87 -6.37
N PHE A 67 -4.85 -9.90 -6.46
CA PHE A 67 -4.56 -8.99 -5.37
C PHE A 67 -5.74 -8.08 -5.06
N LYS A 68 -6.37 -7.49 -6.09
CA LYS A 68 -7.58 -6.66 -5.93
C LYS A 68 -8.73 -7.46 -5.33
N ARG A 69 -8.92 -8.71 -5.75
CA ARG A 69 -9.91 -9.62 -5.18
C ARG A 69 -9.65 -9.89 -3.69
N ALA A 70 -8.41 -10.18 -3.32
CA ALA A 70 -8.04 -10.39 -1.93
C ALA A 70 -8.34 -9.17 -1.04
N LEU A 71 -8.09 -7.94 -1.54
CA LEU A 71 -8.49 -6.72 -0.86
C LEU A 71 -10.02 -6.59 -0.75
N LYS A 72 -10.78 -6.90 -1.81
CA LYS A 72 -12.24 -6.90 -1.75
C LYS A 72 -12.82 -7.99 -0.83
N GLU A 73 -12.07 -9.05 -0.55
CA GLU A 73 -12.44 -10.06 0.46
C GLU A 73 -12.20 -9.58 1.90
N GLY A 74 -11.65 -8.37 2.11
CA GLY A 74 -11.38 -7.83 3.44
C GLY A 74 -10.08 -8.33 4.07
N ARG A 75 -9.18 -8.95 3.29
CA ARG A 75 -7.92 -9.52 3.80
C ARG A 75 -7.00 -8.42 4.33
N LYS A 76 -6.12 -8.81 5.27
CA LYS A 76 -5.12 -7.90 5.86
C LYS A 76 -4.04 -7.57 4.83
N LEU A 77 -3.59 -6.33 4.87
CA LEU A 77 -2.55 -5.79 4.00
C LEU A 77 -1.38 -5.31 4.86
N LEU A 78 -0.17 -5.79 4.56
CA LEU A 78 1.08 -5.22 5.02
C LEU A 78 1.68 -4.38 3.88
N ILE A 79 2.03 -3.14 4.18
CA ILE A 79 2.68 -2.21 3.26
C ILE A 79 4.07 -1.94 3.81
N ARG A 80 5.09 -2.22 3.00
CA ARG A 80 6.49 -1.89 3.31
C ARG A 80 6.98 -0.82 2.38
N ILE A 81 7.52 0.26 2.94
CA ILE A 81 8.10 1.36 2.16
C ILE A 81 9.59 1.38 2.45
N LYS A 82 10.40 1.12 1.43
CA LYS A 82 11.86 1.14 1.52
C LYS A 82 12.44 2.34 0.79
N VAL A 83 13.30 3.10 1.47
CA VAL A 83 14.02 4.27 0.90
C VAL A 83 15.48 4.22 1.33
N GLY A 84 16.35 3.75 0.42
CA GLY A 84 17.73 3.40 0.75
C GLY A 84 17.80 2.26 1.78
N ASP A 85 18.40 2.52 2.93
CA ASP A 85 18.56 1.63 4.08
C ASP A 85 17.39 1.68 5.09
N LEU A 86 16.46 2.61 4.91
CA LEU A 86 15.31 2.79 5.81
C LEU A 86 14.11 1.99 5.31
N VAL A 87 13.35 1.42 6.26
CA VAL A 87 12.11 0.68 6.01
C VAL A 87 11.03 1.14 6.98
N GLU A 88 9.84 1.41 6.44
CA GLU A 88 8.62 1.64 7.21
C GLU A 88 7.63 0.50 6.95
N GLU A 89 6.96 0.04 8.01
CA GLU A 89 5.87 -0.93 7.90
C GLU A 89 4.54 -0.32 8.35
N ILE A 90 3.51 -0.54 7.55
CA ILE A 90 2.14 -0.11 7.80
C ILE A 90 1.22 -1.31 7.63
N THR A 91 0.33 -1.53 8.58
CA THR A 91 -0.73 -2.52 8.47
C THR A 91 -2.05 -1.83 8.15
N ALA A 92 -2.84 -2.44 7.29
CA ALA A 92 -4.17 -1.99 6.89
C ALA A 92 -5.02 -3.21 6.54
N GLU A 93 -6.24 -2.98 6.09
CA GLU A 93 -7.10 -4.06 5.61
C GLU A 93 -7.92 -3.64 4.41
N GLY A 94 -8.27 -4.66 3.63
CA GLY A 94 -9.23 -4.54 2.55
C GLY A 94 -10.66 -4.34 3.07
N SER A 95 -11.60 -4.26 2.14
CA SER A 95 -13.05 -4.22 2.43
C SER A 95 -13.86 -4.64 1.20
N PRO A 96 -14.99 -5.34 1.38
CA PRO A 96 -15.94 -5.60 0.30
C PRO A 96 -16.47 -4.35 -0.41
N GLY A 97 -16.42 -3.19 0.26
CA GLY A 97 -16.82 -1.91 -0.32
C GLY A 97 -15.78 -1.26 -1.23
N LEU A 98 -14.54 -1.79 -1.31
CA LEU A 98 -13.48 -1.16 -2.11
C LEU A 98 -13.85 -1.19 -3.60
N ILE A 99 -13.79 -0.01 -4.22
CA ILE A 99 -14.05 0.17 -5.66
C ILE A 99 -12.85 -0.34 -6.47
N LEU A 100 -11.65 0.15 -6.09
CA LEU A 100 -10.37 -0.13 -6.74
C LEU A 100 -10.34 0.23 -8.23
N ASP A 101 -10.74 1.48 -8.55
CA ASP A 101 -10.78 1.96 -9.93
C ASP A 101 -10.25 3.40 -10.01
N HIS A 102 -8.92 3.53 -10.01
CA HIS A 102 -8.30 4.82 -10.25
C HIS A 102 -6.94 4.65 -10.95
N PRO A 103 -6.72 5.37 -12.08
CA PRO A 103 -5.52 5.17 -12.86
C PRO A 103 -4.25 5.69 -12.18
N HIS A 104 -4.33 6.78 -11.39
CA HIS A 104 -3.12 7.47 -10.88
C HIS A 104 -2.84 7.30 -9.38
N SER A 105 -3.82 7.56 -8.51
CA SER A 105 -3.64 7.56 -7.05
C SER A 105 -3.97 6.23 -6.38
N MET A 106 -3.15 5.90 -5.38
CA MET A 106 -3.38 4.85 -4.37
C MET A 106 -3.39 5.47 -2.98
N VAL A 107 -4.54 5.50 -2.32
CA VAL A 107 -4.73 6.13 -1.00
C VAL A 107 -4.98 5.06 0.07
N VAL A 108 -4.17 5.09 1.12
CA VAL A 108 -4.31 4.28 2.33
C VAL A 108 -4.90 5.16 3.43
N ARG A 109 -5.95 4.67 4.11
CA ARG A 109 -6.74 5.48 5.06
C ARG A 109 -6.74 4.86 6.45
N LYS A 110 -6.66 5.71 7.48
CA LYS A 110 -6.90 5.29 8.89
C LYS A 110 -8.39 5.09 9.19
N SER A 111 -9.26 5.83 8.52
CA SER A 111 -10.72 5.64 8.60
C SER A 111 -11.18 4.48 7.72
N ASP A 112 -12.49 4.24 7.71
CA ASP A 112 -13.22 3.29 6.86
C ASP A 112 -13.91 3.96 5.65
N TYR A 113 -13.68 5.25 5.43
CA TYR A 113 -14.16 5.96 4.26
C TYR A 113 -13.57 5.36 2.98
N ILE A 114 -14.40 5.17 1.95
CA ILE A 114 -14.00 4.57 0.67
C ILE A 114 -14.37 5.51 -0.48
N ASP A 115 -13.40 5.70 -1.37
CA ASP A 115 -13.56 6.26 -2.71
C ASP A 115 -12.79 5.41 -3.73
N ALA A 116 -12.86 5.78 -5.01
CA ALA A 116 -12.22 5.05 -6.10
C ALA A 116 -10.69 4.88 -5.94
N ARG A 117 -10.06 5.83 -5.23
CA ARG A 117 -8.61 5.86 -4.95
C ARG A 117 -8.22 5.05 -3.72
N THR A 118 -9.19 4.53 -2.96
CA THR A 118 -8.90 3.88 -1.69
C THR A 118 -8.35 2.48 -1.94
N LEU A 119 -7.08 2.27 -1.61
CA LEU A 119 -6.40 0.96 -1.69
C LEU A 119 -6.74 0.10 -0.46
N ALA A 120 -6.71 0.70 0.73
CA ALA A 120 -6.96 0.02 2.00
C ALA A 120 -7.42 1.00 3.08
N ILE A 121 -8.11 0.46 4.09
CA ILE A 121 -8.71 1.21 5.20
C ILE A 121 -8.16 0.72 6.56
N ARG A 122 -8.53 1.42 7.63
CA ARG A 122 -8.14 1.10 9.03
C ARG A 122 -6.63 0.92 9.21
N ALA A 123 -5.85 1.74 8.50
CA ALA A 123 -4.40 1.71 8.55
C ALA A 123 -3.85 2.11 9.93
N SER A 124 -2.77 1.47 10.36
CA SER A 124 -2.08 1.79 11.61
C SER A 124 -1.35 3.13 11.57
N LYS A 125 -0.96 3.60 10.38
CA LYS A 125 -0.24 4.86 10.15
C LYS A 125 -0.85 5.67 9.00
N ALA A 126 -0.80 6.99 9.13
CA ALA A 126 -0.99 7.96 8.04
C ALA A 126 0.35 8.60 7.65
N ALA A 127 0.34 9.52 6.68
CA ALA A 127 1.54 10.23 6.24
C ALA A 127 2.28 10.93 7.40
N LYS A 128 1.54 11.52 8.36
CA LYS A 128 2.11 12.13 9.57
C LYS A 128 2.86 11.13 10.48
N ASP A 129 2.52 9.86 10.42
CA ASP A 129 3.05 8.85 11.33
C ASP A 129 4.33 8.19 10.79
N ILE A 130 4.71 8.47 9.54
CA ILE A 130 5.92 7.93 8.89
C ILE A 130 7.19 8.52 9.52
N ASP A 131 8.22 7.68 9.67
CA ASP A 131 9.55 8.07 10.14
C ASP A 131 10.05 9.29 9.35
N ARG A 132 10.37 10.36 10.08
CA ARG A 132 10.82 11.63 9.50
C ARG A 132 12.10 11.49 8.68
N ARG A 133 12.95 10.50 8.99
CA ARG A 133 14.16 10.20 8.20
C ARG A 133 13.81 9.71 6.79
N ILE A 134 12.74 8.93 6.64
CA ILE A 134 12.23 8.50 5.32
C ILE A 134 11.68 9.71 4.57
N ILE A 135 10.88 10.54 5.24
CA ILE A 135 10.30 11.74 4.62
C ILE A 135 11.38 12.71 4.16
N GLU A 136 12.45 12.89 4.94
CA GLU A 136 13.57 13.76 4.56
C GLU A 136 14.28 13.24 3.31
N LYS A 137 14.51 11.93 3.18
CA LYS A 137 15.04 11.35 1.94
C LYS A 137 14.11 11.58 0.75
N LEU A 138 12.81 11.37 0.94
CA LEU A 138 11.80 11.53 -0.11
C LEU A 138 11.58 12.99 -0.55
N ARG A 139 12.19 13.98 0.12
CA ARG A 139 12.23 15.36 -0.40
C ARG A 139 13.20 15.53 -1.56
N ASN A 140 14.18 14.63 -1.72
CA ASN A 140 15.05 14.65 -2.88
C ASN A 140 14.35 13.98 -4.08
N PRO A 141 14.14 14.69 -5.21
CA PRO A 141 13.52 14.12 -6.42
C PRO A 141 14.23 12.88 -6.99
N GLU A 142 15.53 12.75 -6.73
CA GLU A 142 16.36 11.61 -7.18
C GLU A 142 16.28 10.41 -6.22
N SER A 143 15.59 10.53 -5.08
CA SER A 143 15.44 9.40 -4.16
C SER A 143 14.38 8.44 -4.65
N GLU A 144 14.76 7.17 -4.80
CA GLU A 144 13.84 6.09 -5.14
C GLU A 144 13.20 5.48 -3.89
N ALA A 145 11.94 5.08 -4.03
CA ALA A 145 11.20 4.30 -3.06
C ALA A 145 10.68 3.01 -3.70
N LEU A 146 10.80 1.92 -2.94
CA LEU A 146 10.17 0.64 -3.26
C LEU A 146 9.03 0.42 -2.27
N VAL A 147 7.82 0.28 -2.78
CA VAL A 147 6.63 -0.03 -1.98
C VAL A 147 6.22 -1.47 -2.27
N GLU A 148 6.26 -2.32 -1.25
CA GLU A 148 5.78 -3.70 -1.31
C GLU A 148 4.41 -3.78 -0.63
N LEU A 149 3.39 -4.17 -1.38
CA LEU A 149 2.06 -4.46 -0.89
C LEU A 149 1.91 -5.98 -0.75
N ILE A 150 1.60 -6.45 0.45
CA ILE A 150 1.62 -7.87 0.78
C ILE A 150 0.29 -8.23 1.42
N ILE A 151 -0.47 -9.13 0.79
CA ILE A 151 -1.62 -9.71 1.48
C ILE A 151 -1.09 -10.66 2.56
N VAL A 152 -1.51 -10.42 3.78
CA VAL A 152 -1.22 -11.30 4.92
C VAL A 152 -2.37 -12.29 4.99
N ASP A 153 -2.06 -13.57 4.77
CA ASP A 153 -3.00 -14.64 5.08
C ASP A 153 -3.30 -14.60 6.58
N SER A 154 -4.58 -14.52 6.92
CA SER A 154 -5.02 -14.97 8.23
C SER A 154 -4.65 -16.45 8.30
N ASP A 155 -3.83 -16.85 9.28
CA ASP A 155 -3.63 -18.27 9.57
C ASP A 155 -5.02 -18.96 9.64
N PRO A 156 -5.19 -20.14 9.02
CA PRO A 156 -6.47 -20.84 8.96
C PRO A 156 -7.05 -21.21 10.33
#